data_AF-A0A0F7S2V9-F1
#
_entry.id   AF-A0A0F7S2V9-F1
#
_cell.length_a   1.000
_cell.length_b   1.000
_cell.length_c   1.000
_cell.angle_alpha   90.00
_cell.angle_beta   90.00
_cell.angle_gamma   90.00
#
_symmetry.space_group_name_H-M   'P 1'
#
loop_
_entity.id
_entity.type
_entity.pdbx_description
1 polymer ?
#
loop_
_entity_poly.entity_id
_entity_poly.type
_entity_poly.pdbx_seq_one_letter_code
_entity_poly.pdbx_strand_id
1 'polypeptide(L)'
;MVASDLTVRLSEHFGAYIACDPSLLTEATSICTHYAVTPEDLFYKWEAFAINNKLPKSEPLTVDHARELRNIIAATVNANAAASVAGGENAPTAQTPLKPSSALNRGGRIAGDFSAMLGIKSTPNKSAAVGGNAFQTPVRSASTNFNSPFGGPGATPASASAYKPSAGHLPLTGSGSQLAPPAPAGKKTSSRVSLAMATDPKAWNYRYMFEKKGERSQVLDDRIDDYATILRTAYSIDESEEFGDPSLPSQEPIWVVGRICPALPAPESSAGQALRAKAATRAKAGDDEMSAFGLPKLAETGVVLESSRTMGSGNRTPLVFAKGCIVKHTPQDVGTGGAATTLSLFPGQIVLCRGINAGADKFSISEICFPPPLPLAVHTVDEALDHSYSPNKLNGSSLNIVAASGPFTSDDDLKFAPWHRLMDQLESGGLPCDPSTDKRRGVPDTLILTGPFLSSQHPLLPFSTQTPSDLFARHFSTRLQTLLEKFPSTMVVLIPSTYDILNIHSAYPQPSFAKEDAVGSMGLPKGHVRCLPNPSVFYVNELVVGVTSADSLGDVKAEEM
;
A
#
# COMPACT_ATOMS: atom_id res chain seq x y z
N MET A 1 -49.84 27.44 -12.57
CA MET A 1 -49.87 25.97 -12.47
C MET A 1 -49.28 25.60 -11.13
N VAL A 2 -50.02 24.87 -10.30
CA VAL A 2 -49.48 24.35 -9.03
C VAL A 2 -48.47 23.25 -9.40
N ALA A 3 -47.20 23.43 -9.05
CA ALA A 3 -46.19 22.40 -9.29
C ALA A 3 -46.53 21.15 -8.50
N SER A 4 -46.49 19.97 -9.13
CA SER A 4 -46.69 18.71 -8.41
C SER A 4 -45.53 18.48 -7.43
N ASP A 5 -45.77 17.83 -6.29
CA ASP A 5 -44.73 17.50 -5.28
C ASP A 5 -43.53 16.78 -5.92
N LEU A 6 -43.80 15.95 -6.93
CA LEU A 6 -42.79 15.21 -7.69
C LEU A 6 -41.91 16.14 -8.55
N THR A 7 -42.48 17.22 -9.11
CA THR A 7 -41.72 18.23 -9.86
C THR A 7 -40.73 18.98 -8.97
N VAL A 8 -41.13 19.29 -7.73
CA VAL A 8 -40.28 19.97 -6.75
C VAL A 8 -39.10 19.07 -6.34
N ARG A 9 -39.35 17.79 -6.07
CA ARG A 9 -38.27 16.85 -5.71
C ARG A 9 -37.33 16.56 -6.87
N LEU A 10 -37.82 16.52 -8.11
CA LEU A 10 -36.95 16.37 -9.28
C LEU A 10 -36.05 17.59 -9.47
N SER A 11 -36.56 18.81 -9.25
CA SER A 11 -35.76 20.03 -9.37
C SER A 11 -34.78 20.23 -8.21
N GLU A 12 -35.01 19.63 -7.04
CA GLU A 12 -34.03 19.61 -5.93
C GLU A 12 -32.78 18.80 -6.28
N HIS A 13 -32.92 17.63 -6.93
CA HIS A 13 -31.79 16.76 -7.26
C HIS A 13 -31.12 17.11 -8.60
N PHE A 14 -31.90 17.38 -9.65
CA PHE A 14 -31.36 17.72 -10.97
C PHE A 14 -31.15 19.23 -11.16
N GLY A 15 -31.58 20.08 -10.23
CA GLY A 15 -31.50 21.53 -10.36
C GLY A 15 -32.64 22.14 -11.19
N ALA A 16 -32.72 23.48 -11.20
CA ALA A 16 -33.84 24.21 -11.77
C ALA A 16 -34.04 24.02 -13.28
N TYR A 17 -33.01 23.58 -14.02
CA TYR A 17 -33.10 23.40 -15.47
C TYR A 17 -34.09 22.32 -15.89
N ILE A 18 -34.30 21.29 -15.06
CA ILE A 18 -35.25 20.20 -15.38
C ILE A 18 -36.70 20.71 -15.41
N ALA A 19 -37.01 21.75 -14.62
CA ALA A 19 -38.32 22.37 -14.60
C ALA A 19 -38.51 23.38 -15.76
N CYS A 20 -37.43 23.82 -16.39
CA CYS A 20 -37.46 24.73 -17.53
C CYS A 20 -37.71 24.01 -18.87
N ASP A 21 -37.47 22.69 -18.95
CA ASP A 21 -37.76 21.87 -20.14
C ASP A 21 -39.01 20.99 -19.90
N PRO A 22 -40.17 21.34 -20.50
CA PRO A 22 -41.41 20.59 -20.31
C PRO A 22 -41.34 19.14 -20.83
N SER A 23 -40.56 18.89 -21.87
CA SER A 23 -40.42 17.55 -22.45
C SER A 23 -39.60 16.65 -21.54
N LEU A 24 -38.49 17.17 -21.00
CA LEU A 24 -37.65 16.44 -20.04
C LEU A 24 -38.40 16.15 -18.74
N LEU A 25 -39.11 17.15 -18.20
CA LEU A 25 -39.87 16.99 -16.97
C LEU A 25 -40.96 15.92 -17.10
N THR A 26 -41.65 15.88 -18.25
CA THR A 26 -42.69 14.88 -18.54
C THR A 26 -42.10 13.47 -18.59
N GLU A 27 -40.94 13.31 -19.22
CA GLU A 27 -40.25 12.02 -19.33
C GLU A 27 -39.74 11.54 -17.96
N ALA A 28 -39.07 12.41 -17.19
CA ALA A 28 -38.57 12.09 -15.85
C ALA A 28 -39.72 11.76 -14.87
N THR A 29 -40.79 12.54 -14.89
CA THR A 29 -41.99 12.27 -14.09
C THR A 29 -42.62 10.93 -14.47
N SER A 30 -42.71 10.63 -15.78
CA SER A 30 -43.23 9.36 -16.29
C SER A 30 -42.39 8.16 -15.85
N ILE A 31 -41.06 8.28 -15.80
CA ILE A 31 -40.18 7.20 -15.31
C ILE A 31 -40.44 6.93 -13.83
N CYS A 32 -40.50 7.98 -13.01
CA CYS A 32 -40.75 7.85 -11.58
C CYS A 32 -42.12 7.21 -11.29
N THR A 33 -43.16 7.58 -12.04
CA THR A 33 -44.52 7.04 -11.83
C THR A 33 -44.69 5.62 -12.36
N HIS A 34 -44.17 5.29 -13.55
CA HIS A 34 -44.37 3.97 -14.16
C HIS A 34 -43.51 2.87 -13.54
N TYR A 35 -42.30 3.19 -13.06
CA TYR A 35 -41.36 2.19 -12.55
C TYR A 35 -41.18 2.26 -11.02
N ALA A 36 -41.98 3.06 -10.33
CA ALA A 36 -41.90 3.30 -8.88
C ALA A 36 -40.48 3.65 -8.40
N VAL A 37 -39.75 4.43 -9.21
CA VAL A 37 -38.39 4.89 -8.90
C VAL A 37 -38.48 6.26 -8.22
N THR A 38 -37.79 6.43 -7.11
CA THR A 38 -37.76 7.73 -6.42
C THR A 38 -36.95 8.75 -7.26
N PRO A 39 -37.24 10.06 -7.14
CA PRO A 39 -36.44 11.10 -7.81
C PRO A 39 -34.93 11.02 -7.50
N GLU A 40 -34.58 10.62 -6.28
CA GLU A 40 -33.20 10.39 -5.82
C GLU A 40 -32.57 9.16 -6.50
N ASP A 41 -33.28 8.02 -6.57
CA ASP A 41 -32.80 6.83 -7.29
C ASP A 41 -32.63 7.09 -8.79
N LEU A 42 -33.50 7.91 -9.38
CA LEU A 42 -33.36 8.32 -10.79
C LEU A 42 -32.10 9.16 -10.99
N PHE A 43 -31.77 10.04 -10.04
CA PHE A 43 -30.55 10.83 -10.06
C PHE A 43 -29.29 9.95 -9.98
N TYR A 44 -29.24 8.98 -9.06
CA TYR A 44 -28.12 8.05 -8.99
C TYR A 44 -27.95 7.20 -10.24
N LYS A 45 -29.05 6.78 -10.87
CA LYS A 45 -29.01 6.05 -12.14
C LYS A 45 -28.50 6.93 -13.28
N TRP A 46 -28.84 8.21 -13.30
CA TRP A 46 -28.28 9.17 -14.23
C TRP A 46 -26.77 9.36 -14.02
N GLU A 47 -26.31 9.56 -12.79
CA GLU A 47 -24.88 9.69 -12.50
C GLU A 47 -24.10 8.44 -12.93
N ALA A 48 -24.63 7.24 -12.66
CA ALA A 48 -24.04 6.00 -13.12
C ALA A 48 -24.00 5.90 -14.66
N PHE A 49 -25.06 6.32 -15.35
CA PHE A 49 -25.12 6.33 -16.82
C PHE A 49 -24.11 7.32 -17.42
N ALA A 50 -23.99 8.52 -16.86
CA ALA A 50 -23.03 9.53 -17.31
C ALA A 50 -21.58 9.06 -17.15
N ILE A 51 -21.26 8.38 -16.03
CA ILE A 51 -19.95 7.78 -15.78
C ILE A 51 -19.65 6.68 -16.79
N ASN A 52 -20.60 5.76 -17.03
CA ASN A 52 -20.40 4.64 -17.93
C ASN A 52 -20.22 5.06 -19.40
N ASN A 53 -20.90 6.12 -19.82
CA ASN A 53 -20.79 6.66 -21.18
C ASN A 53 -19.69 7.73 -21.33
N LYS A 54 -18.87 7.95 -20.29
CA LYS A 54 -17.76 8.94 -20.29
C LYS A 54 -18.22 10.36 -20.66
N LEU A 55 -19.42 10.74 -20.25
CA LEU A 55 -19.93 12.09 -20.47
C LEU A 55 -19.15 13.11 -19.60
N PRO A 56 -18.86 14.32 -20.11
CA PRO A 56 -18.22 15.36 -19.32
C PRO A 56 -19.10 15.76 -18.12
N LYS A 57 -18.48 16.03 -16.97
CA LYS A 57 -19.16 16.33 -15.69
C LYS A 57 -20.12 17.55 -15.73
N SER A 58 -20.02 18.38 -16.77
CA SER A 58 -20.84 19.57 -16.97
C SER A 58 -22.07 19.33 -17.85
N GLU A 59 -22.26 18.12 -18.39
CA GLU A 59 -23.39 17.83 -19.28
C GLU A 59 -24.67 17.56 -18.48
N PRO A 60 -25.74 18.36 -18.67
CA PRO A 60 -27.01 18.14 -17.98
C PRO A 60 -27.76 16.94 -18.57
N LEU A 61 -28.67 16.36 -17.79
CA LEU A 61 -29.60 15.34 -18.29
C LEU A 61 -30.42 15.92 -19.46
N THR A 62 -30.34 15.28 -20.62
CA THR A 62 -31.12 15.64 -21.82
C THR A 62 -32.32 14.68 -21.98
N VAL A 63 -33.26 15.05 -22.85
CA VAL A 63 -34.44 14.22 -23.16
C VAL A 63 -34.05 12.86 -23.74
N ASP A 64 -33.00 12.82 -24.58
CA ASP A 64 -32.52 11.58 -25.19
C ASP A 64 -31.89 10.65 -24.14
N HIS A 65 -31.12 11.20 -23.21
CA HIS A 65 -30.59 10.45 -22.07
C HIS A 65 -31.70 9.90 -21.16
N ALA A 66 -32.75 10.68 -20.90
CA ALA A 66 -33.91 10.23 -20.13
C ALA A 66 -34.64 9.06 -20.80
N ARG A 67 -34.76 9.05 -22.14
CA ARG A 67 -35.36 7.93 -22.89
C ARG A 67 -34.51 6.67 -22.84
N GLU A 68 -33.19 6.80 -22.92
CA GLU A 68 -32.29 5.66 -22.79
C GLU A 68 -32.30 5.07 -21.37
N LEU A 69 -32.30 5.93 -20.35
CA LEU A 69 -32.49 5.53 -18.95
C LEU A 69 -33.81 4.80 -18.74
N ARG A 70 -34.91 5.25 -19.37
CA ARG A 70 -36.19 4.53 -19.33
C ARG A 70 -36.04 3.09 -19.84
N ASN A 71 -35.36 2.90 -20.98
CA ASN A 71 -35.18 1.56 -21.56
C ASN A 71 -34.37 0.64 -20.65
N ILE A 72 -33.30 1.15 -20.03
CA ILE A 72 -32.46 0.41 -19.08
C ILE A 72 -33.27 0.02 -17.82
N ILE A 73 -34.05 0.96 -17.30
CA ILE A 73 -34.90 0.73 -16.12
C ILE A 73 -35.99 -0.30 -16.45
N ALA A 74 -36.64 -0.17 -17.61
CA ALA A 74 -37.65 -1.11 -18.07
C ALA A 74 -37.10 -2.54 -18.23
N ALA A 75 -35.93 -2.69 -18.83
CA ALA A 75 -35.27 -3.99 -18.98
C ALA A 75 -34.93 -4.62 -17.61
N THR A 76 -34.49 -3.82 -16.64
CA THR A 76 -34.15 -4.29 -15.29
C THR A 76 -35.40 -4.72 -14.51
N VAL A 77 -36.48 -3.96 -14.59
CA VAL A 77 -37.76 -4.29 -13.92
C VAL A 77 -38.35 -5.56 -14.52
N ASN A 78 -38.32 -5.71 -15.84
CA ASN A 78 -38.82 -6.91 -16.52
C ASN A 78 -37.95 -8.15 -16.22
N ALA A 79 -36.63 -8.02 -16.12
CA ALA A 79 -35.73 -9.10 -15.73
C ALA A 79 -35.96 -9.56 -14.28
N ASN A 80 -36.21 -8.61 -13.37
CA ASN A 80 -36.52 -8.91 -11.97
C ASN A 80 -37.90 -9.56 -11.82
N ALA A 81 -38.89 -9.13 -12.61
CA ALA A 81 -40.20 -9.77 -12.66
C ALA A 81 -40.12 -11.22 -13.20
N ALA A 82 -39.27 -11.48 -14.20
CA ALA A 82 -39.02 -12.83 -14.72
C ALA A 82 -38.32 -13.73 -13.69
N ALA A 83 -37.44 -13.17 -12.85
CA ALA A 83 -36.77 -13.90 -11.77
C ALA A 83 -37.72 -14.27 -10.61
N SER A 84 -38.73 -13.42 -10.32
CA SER A 84 -39.73 -13.71 -9.28
C SER A 84 -40.76 -14.80 -9.64
N VAL A 85 -40.95 -15.11 -10.92
CA VAL A 85 -41.88 -16.20 -11.34
C VAL A 85 -41.24 -17.59 -11.18
N ALA A 86 -39.91 -17.67 -11.04
CA ALA A 86 -39.17 -18.93 -10.84
C ALA A 86 -38.97 -19.30 -9.34
N GLY A 87 -39.41 -18.46 -8.40
CA GLY A 87 -39.29 -18.69 -6.97
C GLY A 87 -40.64 -18.65 -6.27
N GLY A 88 -41.08 -19.78 -5.72
CA GLY A 88 -42.35 -19.91 -5.01
C GLY A 88 -42.47 -18.99 -3.78
N GLU A 89 -43.72 -18.61 -3.50
CA GLU A 89 -44.18 -17.64 -2.50
C GLU A 89 -43.87 -18.03 -1.04
N ASN A 90 -43.21 -17.14 -0.29
CA ASN A 90 -43.55 -16.69 1.08
C ASN A 90 -42.31 -16.16 1.84
N ALA A 91 -42.20 -14.84 2.00
CA ALA A 91 -41.56 -14.19 3.16
C ALA A 91 -41.91 -12.68 3.20
N PRO A 92 -42.21 -12.09 4.37
CA PRO A 92 -42.60 -10.69 4.48
C PRO A 92 -41.41 -9.73 4.41
N THR A 93 -41.75 -8.51 4.01
CA THR A 93 -40.91 -7.35 3.70
C THR A 93 -40.16 -6.76 4.90
N ALA A 94 -38.83 -6.66 4.80
CA ALA A 94 -38.00 -5.70 5.53
C ALA A 94 -36.97 -5.10 4.56
N GLN A 95 -37.09 -3.80 4.28
CA GLN A 95 -36.30 -3.06 3.30
C GLN A 95 -34.95 -2.63 3.87
N THR A 96 -33.87 -2.94 3.17
CA THR A 96 -32.59 -2.20 3.19
C THR A 96 -32.05 -2.14 1.74
N PRO A 97 -31.78 -0.96 1.15
CA PRO A 97 -31.15 -0.81 -0.18
C PRO A 97 -29.61 -0.72 -0.04
N LEU A 98 -28.71 -1.10 -0.96
CA LEU A 98 -28.70 -1.65 -2.33
C LEU A 98 -27.33 -2.33 -2.58
N LYS A 99 -27.30 -3.45 -3.31
CA LYS A 99 -26.11 -3.93 -4.05
C LYS A 99 -26.24 -3.43 -5.50
N PRO A 100 -25.19 -2.92 -6.16
CA PRO A 100 -25.26 -2.52 -7.57
C PRO A 100 -25.32 -3.75 -8.50
N SER A 101 -26.34 -3.77 -9.36
CA SER A 101 -26.67 -4.82 -10.32
C SER A 101 -25.72 -4.86 -11.51
N SER A 102 -25.19 -6.04 -11.82
CA SER A 102 -24.25 -6.35 -12.90
C SER A 102 -24.87 -6.44 -14.31
N ALA A 103 -25.89 -5.64 -14.62
CA ALA A 103 -26.68 -5.80 -15.85
C ALA A 103 -26.23 -4.92 -17.04
N LEU A 104 -25.25 -4.02 -16.87
CA LEU A 104 -24.88 -3.06 -17.93
C LEU A 104 -23.71 -3.48 -18.84
N ASN A 105 -23.07 -4.63 -18.60
CA ASN A 105 -21.95 -5.10 -19.42
C ASN A 105 -22.38 -6.22 -20.36
N ARG A 106 -22.99 -5.86 -21.50
CA ARG A 106 -23.01 -6.75 -22.67
C ARG A 106 -23.29 -6.01 -23.98
N GLY A 107 -22.23 -5.44 -24.56
CA GLY A 107 -22.12 -5.19 -26.00
C GLY A 107 -21.33 -6.34 -26.63
N GLY A 108 -21.96 -7.11 -27.51
CA GLY A 108 -21.48 -8.41 -27.97
C GLY A 108 -20.64 -8.42 -29.24
N ARG A 109 -20.03 -9.59 -29.52
CA ARG A 109 -20.00 -10.24 -30.83
C ARG A 109 -19.62 -11.74 -30.71
N ILE A 110 -20.45 -12.56 -31.37
CA ILE A 110 -20.23 -13.91 -31.95
C ILE A 110 -20.24 -15.16 -31.03
N ALA A 111 -21.41 -15.82 -31.06
CA ALA A 111 -21.73 -17.25 -31.21
C ALA A 111 -20.83 -18.37 -30.63
N GLY A 112 -21.48 -19.33 -29.95
CA GLY A 112 -20.97 -20.71 -29.83
C GLY A 112 -21.36 -21.40 -28.53
N ASP A 113 -22.29 -22.35 -28.63
CA ASP A 113 -22.89 -23.13 -27.55
C ASP A 113 -21.87 -24.09 -26.88
N PHE A 114 -21.50 -23.86 -25.60
CA PHE A 114 -20.51 -24.67 -24.86
C PHE A 114 -21.16 -25.66 -23.86
N SER A 115 -22.49 -25.66 -23.73
CA SER A 115 -23.17 -26.45 -22.68
C SER A 115 -23.32 -27.95 -23.01
N ALA A 116 -22.80 -28.41 -24.15
CA ALA A 116 -22.87 -29.81 -24.56
C ALA A 116 -21.57 -30.62 -24.35
N MET A 117 -20.52 -30.05 -23.73
CA MET A 117 -19.19 -30.70 -23.64
C MET A 117 -18.66 -30.94 -22.22
N LEU A 118 -19.50 -30.89 -21.17
CA LEU A 118 -19.06 -31.30 -19.81
C LEU A 118 -20.16 -32.13 -19.12
N GLY A 119 -20.19 -33.42 -19.44
CA GLY A 119 -21.07 -34.41 -18.84
C GLY A 119 -20.76 -34.66 -17.36
N ILE A 120 -21.34 -33.84 -16.48
CA ILE A 120 -21.27 -34.05 -15.03
C ILE A 120 -22.64 -34.55 -14.56
N LYS A 121 -22.65 -35.83 -14.19
CA LYS A 121 -23.78 -36.57 -13.63
C LYS A 121 -24.10 -36.09 -12.21
N SER A 122 -25.40 -36.06 -11.93
CA SER A 122 -26.09 -35.82 -10.67
C SER A 122 -25.54 -36.64 -9.50
N THR A 123 -25.51 -36.06 -8.30
CA THR A 123 -25.35 -36.80 -7.03
C THR A 123 -26.57 -36.62 -6.11
N PRO A 124 -26.95 -37.64 -5.31
CA PRO A 124 -28.29 -37.78 -4.73
C PRO A 124 -28.38 -37.37 -3.25
N ASN A 125 -29.63 -37.20 -2.83
CA ASN A 125 -30.12 -36.75 -1.53
C ASN A 125 -30.26 -37.91 -0.49
N LYS A 126 -29.89 -37.69 0.79
CA LYS A 126 -30.37 -38.35 2.06
C LYS A 126 -29.39 -38.07 3.22
N SER A 127 -29.74 -37.98 4.50
CA SER A 127 -30.99 -37.92 5.28
C SER A 127 -30.65 -37.53 6.73
N ALA A 128 -31.65 -37.02 7.45
CA ALA A 128 -31.62 -36.57 8.83
C ALA A 128 -31.25 -37.63 9.88
N ALA A 129 -30.65 -37.18 10.98
CA ALA A 129 -30.76 -37.81 12.30
C ALA A 129 -30.79 -36.73 13.40
N VAL A 130 -31.76 -36.89 14.30
CA VAL A 130 -32.09 -36.06 15.46
C VAL A 130 -31.29 -36.52 16.68
N GLY A 131 -30.87 -35.59 17.54
CA GLY A 131 -30.39 -35.88 18.90
C GLY A 131 -29.94 -34.61 19.61
N GLY A 132 -30.81 -34.03 20.44
CA GLY A 132 -30.52 -32.82 21.22
C GLY A 132 -29.76 -33.09 22.52
N ASN A 133 -28.98 -32.09 22.96
CA ASN A 133 -29.18 -31.45 24.27
C ASN A 133 -28.18 -30.29 24.51
N ALA A 134 -28.70 -29.32 25.25
CA ALA A 134 -28.03 -28.42 26.19
C ALA A 134 -27.00 -27.38 25.67
N PHE A 135 -27.48 -26.14 25.69
CA PHE A 135 -26.73 -24.90 25.81
C PHE A 135 -25.81 -24.95 27.05
N GLN A 136 -24.49 -24.87 26.87
CA GLN A 136 -23.54 -24.51 27.92
C GLN A 136 -22.46 -23.59 27.36
N THR A 137 -22.31 -22.43 28.00
CA THR A 137 -21.25 -21.45 27.83
C THR A 137 -19.88 -22.03 28.25
N PRO A 138 -18.79 -21.87 27.47
CA PRO A 138 -17.48 -22.32 27.91
C PRO A 138 -16.85 -21.30 28.86
N VAL A 139 -16.74 -21.68 30.13
CA VAL A 139 -15.85 -21.08 31.12
C VAL A 139 -14.41 -21.47 30.73
N ARG A 140 -13.53 -20.48 30.49
CA ARG A 140 -12.11 -20.74 30.25
C ARG A 140 -11.47 -21.28 31.54
N SER A 141 -11.05 -22.54 31.49
CA SER A 141 -10.21 -23.14 32.52
C SER A 141 -8.76 -22.66 32.35
N ALA A 142 -8.22 -22.08 33.41
CA ALA A 142 -6.83 -21.68 33.50
C ALA A 142 -5.92 -22.92 33.50
N SER A 143 -5.01 -23.02 32.53
CA SER A 143 -3.83 -23.86 32.65
C SER A 143 -2.59 -22.99 32.54
N THR A 144 -1.91 -22.91 33.68
CA THR A 144 -0.61 -22.32 33.92
C THR A 144 0.47 -23.14 33.21
N ASN A 145 1.21 -22.53 32.30
CA ASN A 145 2.61 -22.83 32.02
C ASN A 145 3.19 -21.75 31.10
N PHE A 146 3.52 -20.59 31.68
CA PHE A 146 4.47 -19.64 31.09
C PHE A 146 5.78 -19.78 31.87
N ASN A 147 6.76 -20.41 31.25
CA ASN A 147 8.16 -20.32 31.70
C ASN A 147 8.78 -19.15 30.94
N SER A 148 8.66 -17.94 31.49
CA SER A 148 9.49 -16.78 31.14
C SER A 148 10.42 -16.47 32.32
N PRO A 149 11.70 -16.10 32.12
CA PRO A 149 12.69 -16.07 33.20
C PRO A 149 12.58 -14.87 34.15
N PHE A 150 11.48 -14.10 34.16
CA PHE A 150 11.43 -12.80 34.85
C PHE A 150 10.14 -12.51 35.64
N GLY A 151 9.27 -13.48 35.89
CA GLY A 151 7.98 -13.25 36.56
C GLY A 151 7.84 -13.90 37.94
N GLY A 152 8.40 -13.29 39.00
CA GLY A 152 8.16 -13.69 40.39
C GLY A 152 7.57 -12.54 41.23
N PRO A 153 6.60 -12.79 42.12
CA PRO A 153 5.98 -11.75 42.95
C PRO A 153 6.96 -11.31 44.04
N GLY A 154 7.55 -10.12 43.84
CA GLY A 154 8.65 -9.58 44.66
C GLY A 154 9.63 -8.69 43.88
N ALA A 155 9.47 -8.56 42.56
CA ALA A 155 10.30 -7.66 41.76
C ALA A 155 9.95 -6.19 42.04
N THR A 156 10.90 -5.49 42.63
CA THR A 156 10.95 -4.02 42.73
C THR A 156 10.70 -3.37 41.36
N PRO A 157 10.00 -2.23 41.27
CA PRO A 157 9.80 -1.55 40.00
C PRO A 157 11.16 -1.25 39.39
N ALA A 158 11.39 -1.73 38.17
CA ALA A 158 12.61 -1.49 37.41
C ALA A 158 12.78 0.02 37.19
N SER A 159 13.48 0.65 38.13
CA SER A 159 13.93 2.02 38.02
C SER A 159 14.95 2.08 36.89
N ALA A 160 14.70 2.93 35.89
CA ALA A 160 15.69 3.57 35.02
C ALA A 160 16.74 2.69 34.27
N SER A 161 16.57 1.37 34.15
CA SER A 161 17.60 0.49 33.55
C SER A 161 17.17 -0.32 32.31
N ALA A 162 15.95 -0.12 31.77
CA ALA A 162 15.55 -0.70 30.48
C ALA A 162 16.03 0.12 29.26
N TYR A 163 16.52 1.35 29.48
CA TYR A 163 17.31 2.11 28.52
C TYR A 163 18.78 2.06 28.94
N LYS A 164 19.43 0.91 28.71
CA LYS A 164 20.87 1.00 28.45
C LYS A 164 21.01 1.65 27.07
N PRO A 165 21.67 2.80 26.92
CA PRO A 165 22.15 3.20 25.61
C PRO A 165 23.08 2.07 25.18
N SER A 166 22.70 1.32 24.15
CA SER A 166 23.61 0.38 23.53
C SER A 166 24.86 1.16 23.15
N ALA A 167 25.96 0.79 23.82
CA ALA A 167 27.28 1.27 23.53
C ALA A 167 27.58 1.02 22.05
N GLY A 168 28.01 2.08 21.36
CA GLY A 168 28.29 2.07 19.93
C GLY A 168 27.34 2.97 19.13
N HIS A 169 27.24 4.26 19.49
CA HIS A 169 26.96 5.26 18.46
C HIS A 169 28.08 5.13 17.43
N LEU A 170 27.82 4.41 16.33
CA LEU A 170 28.67 4.53 15.15
C LEU A 170 28.70 6.03 14.85
N PRO A 171 29.87 6.69 14.95
CA PRO A 171 29.93 8.09 14.60
C PRO A 171 29.45 8.19 13.15
N LEU A 172 28.33 8.86 12.94
CA LEU A 172 28.04 9.45 11.64
C LEU A 172 29.25 10.33 11.33
N THR A 173 30.21 9.80 10.56
CA THR A 173 31.34 10.55 10.02
C THR A 173 30.80 11.46 8.95
N GLY A 174 30.18 12.55 9.38
CA GLY A 174 29.74 13.67 8.55
C GLY A 174 30.36 14.93 9.12
N SER A 175 31.03 15.68 8.26
CA SER A 175 31.61 17.00 8.55
C SER A 175 30.65 17.83 9.40
N GLY A 176 31.17 18.33 10.52
CA GLY A 176 30.38 19.05 11.53
C GLY A 176 29.56 20.19 10.92
N SER A 177 28.26 20.14 11.17
CA SER A 177 27.34 21.26 10.98
C SER A 177 27.84 22.44 11.82
N GLN A 178 28.21 23.55 11.16
CA GLN A 178 28.43 24.82 11.84
C GLN A 178 27.07 25.48 12.08
N LEU A 179 26.86 25.86 13.34
CA LEU A 179 25.65 26.50 13.84
C LEU A 179 25.17 27.62 12.90
N ALA A 180 23.91 27.58 12.48
CA ALA A 180 23.25 28.76 11.95
C ALA A 180 23.02 29.74 13.11
N PRO A 181 23.46 31.01 13.02
CA PRO A 181 23.07 32.02 14.00
C PRO A 181 21.56 32.27 13.90
N PRO A 182 20.87 32.59 15.03
CA PRO A 182 19.47 33.00 14.99
C PRO A 182 19.32 34.20 14.07
N ALA A 183 18.31 34.17 13.19
CA ALA A 183 18.06 35.24 12.25
C ALA A 183 17.85 36.58 12.99
N PRO A 184 18.43 37.70 12.51
CA PRO A 184 18.18 39.00 13.10
C PRO A 184 16.68 39.34 13.03
N ALA A 185 16.13 39.76 14.16
CA ALA A 185 14.72 40.11 14.28
C ALA A 185 14.32 41.16 13.23
N GLY A 186 13.30 40.87 12.41
CA GLY A 186 12.63 41.87 11.56
C GLY A 186 12.52 41.58 10.06
N LYS A 187 13.09 40.49 9.52
CA LYS A 187 12.82 40.06 8.13
C LYS A 187 11.95 38.80 8.10
N LYS A 188 10.95 38.78 7.20
CA LYS A 188 10.12 37.60 6.94
C LYS A 188 11.04 36.41 6.66
N THR A 189 11.07 35.42 7.56
CA THR A 189 11.88 34.21 7.41
C THR A 189 11.28 33.35 6.30
N SER A 190 11.85 33.41 5.10
CA SER A 190 11.54 32.42 4.07
C SER A 190 12.20 31.09 4.43
N SER A 191 11.50 29.98 4.19
CA SER A 191 12.10 28.64 4.26
C SER A 191 13.36 28.59 3.41
N ARG A 192 14.45 28.07 3.97
CA ARG A 192 15.73 27.85 3.26
C ARG A 192 15.64 26.66 2.29
N VAL A 193 14.61 25.83 2.45
CA VAL A 193 14.38 24.61 1.68
C VAL A 193 13.21 24.76 0.73
N SER A 194 13.41 24.25 -0.49
CA SER A 194 12.35 24.01 -1.45
C SER A 194 11.94 22.54 -1.38
N LEU A 195 10.67 22.30 -1.05
CA LEU A 195 10.09 20.95 -1.07
C LEU A 195 9.27 20.77 -2.35
N ALA A 196 9.68 19.83 -3.19
CA ALA A 196 8.95 19.43 -4.40
C ALA A 196 8.60 17.95 -4.34
N MET A 197 7.38 17.58 -4.70
CA MET A 197 6.96 16.18 -4.73
C MET A 197 7.34 15.55 -6.07
N ALA A 198 8.02 14.40 -6.04
CA ALA A 198 8.27 13.61 -7.24
C ALA A 198 7.11 12.64 -7.51
N THR A 199 6.46 12.15 -6.45
CA THR A 199 5.27 11.29 -6.53
C THR A 199 4.00 12.10 -6.73
N ASP A 200 3.13 11.70 -7.67
CA ASP A 200 1.78 12.26 -7.85
C ASP A 200 0.85 11.76 -6.72
N PRO A 201 0.39 12.62 -5.79
CA PRO A 201 -0.48 12.17 -4.70
C PRO A 201 -1.79 11.53 -5.17
N LYS A 202 -2.27 11.86 -6.38
CA LYS A 202 -3.52 11.28 -6.90
C LYS A 202 -3.40 9.79 -7.21
N ALA A 203 -2.21 9.31 -7.56
CA ALA A 203 -1.98 7.89 -7.84
C ALA A 203 -2.09 7.01 -6.58
N TRP A 204 -2.00 7.63 -5.39
CA TRP A 204 -2.16 7.00 -4.08
C TRP A 204 -3.55 7.21 -3.46
N ASN A 205 -4.50 7.82 -4.19
CA ASN A 205 -5.87 7.98 -3.70
C ASN A 205 -6.51 6.63 -3.34
N TYR A 206 -7.45 6.70 -2.39
CA TYR A 206 -8.13 5.54 -1.82
C TYR A 206 -8.63 4.59 -2.92
N ARG A 207 -8.14 3.35 -2.86
CA ARG A 207 -8.58 2.24 -3.70
C ARG A 207 -9.64 1.44 -2.96
N TYR A 208 -10.58 0.89 -3.69
CA TYR A 208 -11.60 0.00 -3.15
C TYR A 208 -10.92 -1.17 -2.43
N MET A 209 -11.31 -1.47 -1.18
CA MET A 209 -10.71 -2.52 -0.34
C MET A 209 -11.10 -3.94 -0.78
N PHE A 210 -11.07 -4.19 -2.09
CA PHE A 210 -11.29 -5.49 -2.69
C PHE A 210 -10.45 -5.58 -3.96
N GLU A 211 -9.68 -6.66 -4.05
CA GLU A 211 -8.82 -6.94 -5.19
C GLU A 211 -9.25 -8.25 -5.85
N LYS A 212 -9.39 -8.25 -7.18
CA LYS A 212 -9.66 -9.49 -7.92
C LYS A 212 -8.36 -10.26 -8.12
N LYS A 213 -8.39 -11.57 -7.87
CA LYS A 213 -7.23 -12.46 -8.11
C LYS A 213 -6.70 -12.35 -9.55
N GLY A 214 -7.60 -12.20 -10.53
CA GLY A 214 -7.23 -12.01 -11.93
C GLY A 214 -6.41 -10.74 -12.16
N GLU A 215 -6.85 -9.61 -11.60
CA GLU A 215 -6.14 -8.32 -11.71
C GLU A 215 -4.78 -8.39 -11.03
N ARG A 216 -4.70 -8.96 -9.81
CA ARG A 216 -3.43 -9.18 -9.12
C ARG A 216 -2.45 -10.03 -9.94
N SER A 217 -2.96 -11.11 -10.51
CA SER A 217 -2.15 -12.01 -11.34
C SER A 217 -1.64 -11.34 -12.61
N GLN A 218 -2.41 -10.40 -13.17
CA GLN A 218 -2.00 -9.64 -14.34
C GLN A 218 -0.87 -8.68 -13.99
N VAL A 219 -0.98 -7.90 -12.90
CA VAL A 219 0.08 -6.97 -12.46
C VAL A 219 1.40 -7.69 -12.19
N LEU A 220 1.34 -8.91 -11.63
CA LEU A 220 2.51 -9.73 -11.39
C LEU A 220 3.17 -10.21 -12.70
N ASP A 221 2.35 -10.54 -13.71
CA ASP A 221 2.79 -10.98 -15.03
C ASP A 221 3.39 -9.81 -15.82
N ASP A 222 2.67 -8.68 -15.90
CA ASP A 222 3.12 -7.43 -16.53
C ASP A 222 4.47 -6.99 -15.96
N ARG A 223 4.68 -7.14 -14.65
CA ARG A 223 5.96 -6.81 -14.01
C ARG A 223 7.14 -7.66 -14.52
N ILE A 224 6.92 -8.93 -14.87
CA ILE A 224 7.98 -9.76 -15.47
C ILE A 224 8.30 -9.23 -16.88
N ASP A 225 7.28 -8.93 -17.68
CA ASP A 225 7.44 -8.46 -19.06
C ASP A 225 8.07 -7.05 -19.14
N ASP A 226 7.71 -6.14 -18.23
CA ASP A 226 8.33 -4.83 -18.07
C ASP A 226 9.84 -4.97 -17.78
N TYR A 227 10.18 -5.84 -16.83
CA TYR A 227 11.58 -6.13 -16.50
C TYR A 227 12.31 -6.83 -17.63
N ALA A 228 11.63 -7.65 -18.44
CA ALA A 228 12.24 -8.28 -19.60
C ALA A 228 12.72 -7.24 -20.62
N THR A 229 11.93 -6.18 -20.82
CA THR A 229 12.30 -5.04 -21.67
C THR A 229 13.47 -4.24 -21.09
N ILE A 230 13.45 -3.98 -19.78
CA ILE A 230 14.52 -3.26 -19.08
C ILE A 230 15.84 -4.05 -19.13
N LEU A 231 15.79 -5.34 -18.81
CA LEU A 231 16.96 -6.22 -18.77
C LEU A 231 17.54 -6.47 -20.16
N ARG A 232 16.70 -6.60 -21.20
CA ARG A 232 17.16 -6.67 -22.60
C ARG A 232 18.03 -5.46 -22.95
N THR A 233 17.52 -4.26 -22.68
CA THR A 233 18.23 -3.00 -22.94
C THR A 233 19.51 -2.91 -22.10
N ALA A 234 19.41 -3.18 -20.79
CA ALA A 234 20.52 -3.05 -19.85
C ALA A 234 21.70 -3.98 -20.18
N TYR A 235 21.43 -5.19 -20.63
CA TYR A 235 22.43 -6.20 -20.96
C TYR A 235 22.79 -6.23 -22.46
N SER A 236 22.22 -5.34 -23.26
CA SER A 236 22.44 -5.27 -24.72
C SER A 236 22.22 -6.62 -25.40
N ILE A 237 21.13 -7.30 -25.02
CA ILE A 237 20.71 -8.54 -25.68
C ILE A 237 20.11 -8.18 -27.03
N ASP A 238 20.61 -8.80 -28.10
CA ASP A 238 20.12 -8.56 -29.46
C ASP A 238 18.62 -8.82 -29.57
N GLU A 239 17.88 -7.95 -30.27
CA GLU A 239 16.43 -8.10 -30.44
C GLU A 239 16.06 -9.37 -31.23
N SER A 240 17.01 -9.94 -31.98
CA SER A 240 16.83 -11.23 -32.65
C SER A 240 16.90 -12.42 -31.70
N GLU A 241 17.49 -12.27 -30.51
CA GLU A 241 17.45 -13.30 -29.46
C GLU A 241 16.14 -13.17 -28.67
N GLU A 242 15.18 -14.03 -29.03
CA GLU A 242 13.93 -14.14 -28.29
C GLU A 242 14.16 -14.82 -26.94
N PHE A 243 13.44 -14.37 -25.91
CA PHE A 243 13.46 -15.04 -24.63
C PHE A 243 12.76 -16.40 -24.74
N GLY A 244 13.39 -17.44 -24.22
CA GLY A 244 12.88 -18.80 -24.31
C GLY A 244 12.01 -19.21 -23.11
N ASP A 245 11.34 -20.35 -23.26
CA ASP A 245 10.62 -21.01 -22.17
C ASP A 245 11.57 -21.93 -21.39
N PRO A 246 11.86 -21.67 -20.11
CA PRO A 246 12.76 -22.51 -19.30
C PRO A 246 12.18 -23.92 -19.06
N SER A 247 10.86 -24.10 -19.17
CA SER A 247 10.20 -25.37 -18.91
C SER A 247 10.34 -26.36 -20.07
N LEU A 248 10.64 -25.88 -21.28
CA LEU A 248 10.83 -26.71 -22.45
C LEU A 248 12.30 -27.13 -22.61
N PRO A 249 12.58 -28.36 -23.08
CA PRO A 249 13.94 -28.78 -23.35
C PRO A 249 14.59 -27.93 -24.44
N SER A 250 15.81 -27.45 -24.20
CA SER A 250 16.62 -26.70 -25.15
C SER A 250 17.97 -27.39 -25.36
N GLN A 251 18.49 -27.37 -26.59
CA GLN A 251 19.85 -27.86 -26.88
C GLN A 251 20.90 -26.76 -26.72
N GLU A 252 20.50 -25.50 -26.95
CA GLU A 252 21.34 -24.31 -26.83
C GLU A 252 20.95 -23.48 -25.58
N PRO A 253 21.88 -22.68 -25.04
CA PRO A 253 21.58 -21.77 -23.94
C PRO A 253 20.58 -20.70 -24.36
N ILE A 254 19.47 -20.60 -23.65
CA ILE A 254 18.43 -19.59 -23.85
C ILE A 254 18.49 -18.53 -22.75
N TRP A 255 18.05 -17.31 -23.09
CA TRP A 255 17.80 -16.25 -22.12
C TRP A 255 16.38 -16.32 -21.61
N VAL A 256 16.19 -16.17 -20.30
CA VAL A 256 14.88 -16.25 -19.65
C VAL A 256 14.81 -15.17 -18.57
N VAL A 257 13.71 -14.45 -18.53
CA VAL A 257 13.41 -13.50 -17.44
C VAL A 257 12.29 -14.10 -16.60
N GLY A 258 12.46 -14.05 -15.28
CA GLY A 258 11.46 -14.59 -14.39
C GLY A 258 11.61 -14.16 -12.95
N ARG A 259 10.62 -14.55 -12.16
CA ARG A 259 10.53 -14.24 -10.74
C ARG A 259 11.00 -15.43 -9.91
N ILE A 260 11.92 -15.18 -8.99
CA ILE A 260 12.38 -16.17 -8.02
C ILE A 260 11.25 -16.50 -7.07
N CYS A 261 10.97 -17.79 -6.92
CA CYS A 261 9.96 -18.31 -6.00
C CYS A 261 10.52 -19.53 -5.25
N PRO A 262 10.02 -19.80 -4.03
CA PRO A 262 10.24 -21.08 -3.39
C PRO A 262 9.43 -22.18 -4.10
N ALA A 263 10.00 -23.37 -4.19
CA ALA A 263 9.31 -24.57 -4.65
C ALA A 263 8.17 -24.88 -3.68
N LEU A 264 6.96 -25.03 -4.23
CA LEU A 264 5.80 -25.43 -3.45
C LEU A 264 5.65 -26.95 -3.54
N PRO A 265 5.43 -27.67 -2.42
CA PRO A 265 5.10 -29.08 -2.49
C PRO A 265 3.73 -29.24 -3.14
N ALA A 266 3.52 -30.41 -3.76
CA ALA A 266 2.30 -30.68 -4.50
C ALA A 266 1.05 -30.45 -3.61
N PRO A 267 0.02 -29.76 -4.13
CA PRO A 267 -1.27 -29.50 -3.48
C PRO A 267 -1.84 -30.63 -2.62
N GLU A 268 -1.75 -31.86 -3.14
CA GLU A 268 -2.36 -33.06 -2.57
C GLU A 268 -1.40 -33.84 -1.67
N SER A 269 -0.11 -33.52 -1.71
CA SER A 269 0.89 -34.16 -0.85
C SER A 269 0.63 -33.85 0.62
N SER A 270 1.08 -34.74 1.52
CA SER A 270 1.02 -34.50 2.96
C SER A 270 1.74 -33.20 3.36
N ALA A 271 2.83 -32.85 2.68
CA ALA A 271 3.55 -31.59 2.85
C ALA A 271 2.73 -30.37 2.40
N GLY A 272 2.03 -30.46 1.25
CA GLY A 272 1.13 -29.42 0.76
C GLY A 272 -0.10 -29.22 1.65
N GLN A 273 -0.68 -30.31 2.16
CA GLN A 273 -1.78 -30.27 3.13
C GLN A 273 -1.31 -29.67 4.47
N ALA A 274 -0.12 -30.02 4.95
CA ALA A 274 0.46 -29.46 6.17
C ALA A 274 0.77 -27.97 6.06
N LEU A 275 1.29 -27.50 4.91
CA LEU A 275 1.51 -26.06 4.67
C LEU A 275 0.20 -25.28 4.65
N ARG A 276 -0.84 -25.79 3.96
CA ARG A 276 -2.17 -25.16 3.98
C ARG A 276 -2.78 -25.15 5.38
N ALA A 277 -2.65 -26.25 6.12
CA ALA A 277 -3.14 -26.33 7.49
C ALA A 277 -2.42 -25.31 8.38
N LYS A 278 -1.09 -25.19 8.27
CA LYS A 278 -0.28 -24.19 8.99
C LYS A 278 -0.69 -22.76 8.63
N ALA A 279 -0.85 -22.46 7.34
CA ALA A 279 -1.33 -21.16 6.87
C ALA A 279 -2.73 -20.84 7.42
N ALA A 280 -3.65 -21.81 7.43
CA ALA A 280 -5.00 -21.65 7.97
C ALA A 280 -5.04 -21.48 9.49
N THR A 281 -4.16 -22.13 10.24
CA THR A 281 -4.02 -21.91 11.70
C THR A 281 -3.42 -20.56 12.04
N ARG A 282 -2.42 -20.08 11.27
CA ARG A 282 -1.81 -18.76 11.50
C ARG A 282 -2.76 -17.61 11.16
N ALA A 283 -3.54 -17.75 10.09
CA ALA A 283 -4.63 -16.82 9.77
C ALA A 283 -5.69 -16.69 10.89
N LYS A 284 -5.80 -17.68 11.78
CA LYS A 284 -6.70 -17.65 12.95
C LYS A 284 -6.04 -17.18 14.24
N ALA A 285 -4.70 -17.20 14.33
CA ALA A 285 -3.97 -16.91 15.55
C ALA A 285 -3.66 -15.41 15.73
N GLY A 286 -3.67 -14.61 14.66
CA GLY A 286 -3.34 -13.18 14.76
C GLY A 286 -1.88 -12.87 15.14
N ASP A 287 -1.02 -13.89 15.19
CA ASP A 287 0.40 -13.76 15.54
C ASP A 287 1.25 -13.48 14.28
N ASP A 288 2.07 -12.42 14.37
CA ASP A 288 3.13 -11.94 13.47
C ASP A 288 2.85 -11.94 11.95
N GLU A 289 2.62 -10.71 11.44
CA GLU A 289 2.50 -10.35 10.03
C GLU A 289 3.74 -10.66 9.18
N MET A 290 4.89 -10.96 9.78
CA MET A 290 6.17 -11.18 9.08
C MET A 290 6.25 -12.48 8.26
N SER A 291 5.20 -13.32 8.25
CA SER A 291 5.17 -14.60 7.50
C SER A 291 3.87 -14.84 6.75
N ALA A 292 3.25 -13.76 6.26
CA ALA A 292 1.84 -13.62 5.87
C ALA A 292 1.22 -14.65 4.90
N PHE A 293 1.97 -15.62 4.36
CA PHE A 293 1.43 -16.62 3.43
C PHE A 293 1.74 -18.07 3.76
N GLY A 294 2.51 -18.37 4.81
CA GLY A 294 2.89 -19.75 5.14
C GLY A 294 3.61 -20.47 3.99
N LEU A 295 4.26 -19.73 3.10
CA LEU A 295 5.09 -20.26 2.03
C LEU A 295 6.40 -20.81 2.63
N PRO A 296 7.02 -21.83 2.03
CA PRO A 296 8.35 -22.27 2.45
C PRO A 296 9.34 -21.12 2.29
N LYS A 297 10.20 -20.92 3.30
CA LYS A 297 11.36 -20.03 3.18
C LYS A 297 12.24 -20.48 2.02
N LEU A 298 12.84 -19.52 1.31
CA LEU A 298 13.76 -19.84 0.23
C LEU A 298 14.98 -20.62 0.78
N ALA A 299 15.35 -21.69 0.08
CA ALA A 299 16.48 -22.54 0.44
C ALA A 299 17.27 -22.88 -0.82
N GLU A 300 18.56 -23.22 -0.65
CA GLU A 300 19.49 -23.51 -1.75
C GLU A 300 18.94 -24.59 -2.69
N THR A 301 18.27 -25.57 -2.10
CA THR A 301 17.48 -26.56 -2.82
C THR A 301 16.02 -26.12 -2.86
N GLY A 302 15.44 -26.06 -4.06
CA GLY A 302 14.02 -25.71 -4.24
C GLY A 302 13.78 -24.26 -4.62
N VAL A 303 14.74 -23.60 -5.25
CA VAL A 303 14.50 -22.35 -5.98
C VAL A 303 13.82 -22.68 -7.32
N VAL A 304 12.73 -21.99 -7.64
CA VAL A 304 12.06 -22.08 -8.94
C VAL A 304 11.97 -20.70 -9.59
N LEU A 305 12.02 -20.68 -10.92
CA LEU A 305 11.81 -19.50 -11.73
C LEU A 305 10.41 -19.51 -12.31
N GLU A 306 9.60 -18.51 -11.98
CA GLU A 306 8.30 -18.25 -12.60
C GLU A 306 8.50 -17.32 -13.79
N SER A 307 8.28 -17.82 -15.02
CA SER A 307 8.29 -17.00 -16.24
C SER A 307 6.94 -16.30 -16.43
N SER A 308 6.87 -15.28 -17.29
CA SER A 308 5.60 -14.66 -17.65
C SER A 308 4.71 -15.61 -18.45
N ARG A 309 3.43 -15.27 -18.61
CA ARG A 309 2.49 -16.01 -19.46
C ARG A 309 2.89 -15.98 -20.92
N THR A 310 3.40 -14.84 -21.37
CA THR A 310 3.85 -14.64 -22.75
C THR A 310 5.12 -15.44 -23.05
N MET A 311 6.08 -15.49 -22.11
CA MET A 311 7.37 -16.18 -22.29
C MET A 311 7.32 -17.69 -22.02
N GLY A 312 6.57 -18.13 -21.00
CA GLY A 312 6.58 -19.53 -20.58
C GLY A 312 5.29 -19.96 -19.90
N SER A 313 4.14 -19.42 -20.34
CA SER A 313 2.81 -19.79 -19.86
C SER A 313 2.59 -19.65 -18.33
N GLY A 314 3.42 -18.88 -17.63
CA GLY A 314 3.38 -18.78 -16.16
C GLY A 314 3.93 -20.01 -15.43
N ASN A 315 4.68 -20.88 -16.14
CA ASN A 315 5.25 -22.09 -15.58
C ASN A 315 6.33 -21.77 -14.54
N ARG A 316 6.45 -22.66 -13.55
CA ARG A 316 7.49 -22.60 -12.53
C ARG A 316 8.50 -23.70 -12.78
N THR A 317 9.71 -23.30 -13.19
CA THR A 317 10.77 -24.24 -13.54
C THR A 317 11.81 -24.29 -12.43
N PRO A 318 12.15 -25.47 -11.88
CA PRO A 318 13.24 -25.62 -10.92
C PRO A 318 14.57 -25.13 -11.47
N LEU A 319 15.30 -24.37 -10.66
CA LEU A 319 16.62 -23.85 -11.00
C LEU A 319 17.74 -24.73 -10.43
N VAL A 320 18.79 -24.89 -11.23
CA VAL A 320 20.06 -25.49 -10.80
C VAL A 320 21.18 -24.58 -11.29
N PHE A 321 22.11 -24.22 -10.40
CA PHE A 321 23.27 -23.41 -10.78
C PHE A 321 24.39 -24.30 -11.29
N ALA A 322 24.85 -24.05 -12.52
CA ALA A 322 26.01 -24.74 -13.08
C ALA A 322 27.29 -24.35 -12.32
N LYS A 323 28.27 -25.24 -12.31
CA LYS A 323 29.59 -24.93 -11.71
C LYS A 323 30.21 -23.75 -12.45
N GLY A 324 30.62 -22.72 -11.70
CA GLY A 324 31.16 -21.49 -12.28
C GLY A 324 30.10 -20.56 -12.88
N CYS A 325 28.84 -20.66 -12.42
CA CYS A 325 27.77 -19.73 -12.80
C CYS A 325 28.24 -18.28 -12.64
N ILE A 326 28.10 -17.50 -13.72
CA ILE A 326 28.50 -16.09 -13.75
C ILE A 326 27.39 -15.27 -13.12
N VAL A 327 27.73 -14.40 -12.17
CA VAL A 327 26.77 -13.51 -11.51
C VAL A 327 27.08 -12.07 -11.90
N LYS A 328 26.15 -11.38 -12.56
CA LYS A 328 26.31 -9.99 -13.04
C LYS A 328 25.46 -8.99 -12.24
N HIS A 329 26.02 -7.80 -12.01
CA HIS A 329 25.40 -6.68 -11.29
C HIS A 329 24.90 -7.04 -9.88
N THR A 330 25.65 -7.85 -9.13
CA THR A 330 25.36 -8.02 -7.69
C THR A 330 25.53 -6.69 -6.96
N PRO A 331 24.73 -6.43 -5.91
CA PRO A 331 25.10 -5.42 -4.91
C PRO A 331 26.54 -5.70 -4.46
N GLN A 332 27.46 -4.75 -4.69
CA GLN A 332 28.84 -4.94 -4.30
C GLN A 332 28.94 -4.93 -2.78
N ASP A 333 29.56 -5.96 -2.20
CA ASP A 333 29.91 -5.92 -0.80
C ASP A 333 31.04 -4.90 -0.61
N VAL A 334 30.73 -3.81 0.09
CA VAL A 334 31.63 -2.69 0.38
C VAL A 334 32.88 -3.18 1.12
N GLY A 335 32.77 -4.29 1.87
CA GLY A 335 33.89 -4.89 2.61
C GLY A 335 34.88 -5.68 1.75
N THR A 336 34.48 -6.13 0.55
CA THR A 336 35.33 -6.97 -0.32
C THR A 336 35.77 -6.26 -1.61
N GLY A 337 35.37 -5.01 -1.81
CA GLY A 337 35.70 -4.25 -3.03
C GLY A 337 35.18 -4.92 -4.30
N GLY A 338 34.11 -5.73 -4.20
CA GLY A 338 33.54 -6.49 -5.31
C GLY A 338 34.28 -7.77 -5.69
N ALA A 339 35.25 -8.23 -4.88
CA ALA A 339 35.99 -9.47 -5.15
C ALA A 339 35.19 -10.75 -4.87
N ALA A 340 34.21 -10.69 -3.97
CA ALA A 340 33.29 -11.80 -3.70
C ALA A 340 31.93 -11.53 -4.36
N THR A 341 31.58 -12.31 -5.38
CA THR A 341 30.20 -12.35 -5.90
C THR A 341 29.38 -13.29 -5.02
N THR A 342 28.78 -12.77 -3.96
CA THR A 342 27.78 -13.51 -3.19
C THR A 342 26.46 -13.48 -3.95
N LEU A 343 25.96 -14.65 -4.33
CA LEU A 343 24.61 -14.77 -4.87
C LEU A 343 23.62 -14.62 -3.72
N SER A 344 22.82 -13.56 -3.75
CA SER A 344 21.74 -13.31 -2.80
C SER A 344 20.42 -13.35 -3.56
N LEU A 345 19.51 -14.21 -3.10
CA LEU A 345 18.19 -14.37 -3.71
C LEU A 345 17.09 -14.24 -2.67
N PHE A 346 15.98 -13.60 -3.05
CA PHE A 346 14.79 -13.54 -2.21
C PHE A 346 13.50 -13.79 -3.04
N PRO A 347 12.44 -14.32 -2.41
CA PRO A 347 11.16 -14.53 -3.08
C PRO A 347 10.60 -13.24 -3.70
N GLY A 348 10.21 -13.29 -4.96
CA GLY A 348 9.67 -12.14 -5.68
C GLY A 348 10.70 -11.33 -6.48
N GLN A 349 11.99 -11.62 -6.32
CA GLN A 349 13.06 -10.98 -7.09
C GLN A 349 12.94 -11.33 -8.58
N ILE A 350 13.05 -10.33 -9.46
CA ILE A 350 13.09 -10.54 -10.91
C ILE A 350 14.54 -10.64 -11.35
N VAL A 351 14.86 -11.70 -12.09
CA VAL A 351 16.21 -11.98 -12.58
C VAL A 351 16.17 -12.34 -14.06
N LEU A 352 17.27 -12.07 -14.75
CA LEU A 352 17.56 -12.58 -16.09
C LEU A 352 18.55 -13.75 -15.94
N CYS A 353 18.23 -14.90 -16.52
CA CYS A 353 19.04 -16.10 -16.46
C CYS A 353 19.39 -16.56 -17.88
N ARG A 354 20.62 -17.04 -18.08
CA ARG A 354 21.04 -17.82 -19.25
C ARG A 354 21.28 -19.25 -18.84
N GLY A 355 20.73 -20.20 -19.60
CA GLY A 355 20.87 -21.61 -19.23
C GLY A 355 20.28 -22.57 -20.24
N ILE A 356 20.40 -23.86 -19.92
CA ILE A 356 19.92 -24.98 -20.75
C ILE A 356 18.99 -25.84 -19.91
N ASN A 357 17.87 -26.27 -20.50
CA ASN A 357 17.07 -27.37 -19.98
C ASN A 357 17.33 -28.63 -20.82
N ALA A 358 18.13 -29.56 -20.30
CA ALA A 358 18.48 -30.79 -21.01
C ALA A 358 17.40 -31.90 -20.95
N GLY A 359 16.14 -31.56 -20.63
CA GLY A 359 15.01 -32.50 -20.59
C GLY A 359 14.79 -33.18 -19.23
N ALA A 360 15.26 -32.57 -18.13
CA ALA A 360 15.16 -33.12 -16.77
C ALA A 360 14.21 -32.31 -15.86
N ASP A 361 13.26 -31.58 -16.45
CA ASP A 361 12.35 -30.65 -15.75
C ASP A 361 13.09 -29.65 -14.84
N LYS A 362 14.30 -29.25 -15.26
CA LYS A 362 15.19 -28.36 -14.52
C LYS A 362 15.92 -27.46 -15.50
N PHE A 363 16.03 -26.19 -15.15
CA PHE A 363 16.78 -25.21 -15.90
C PHE A 363 18.16 -25.01 -15.26
N SER A 364 19.21 -25.45 -15.96
CA SER A 364 20.59 -25.31 -15.50
C SER A 364 21.15 -23.96 -15.94
N ILE A 365 21.34 -23.05 -14.98
CA ILE A 365 21.78 -21.68 -15.21
C ILE A 365 23.31 -21.62 -15.28
N SER A 366 23.83 -21.06 -16.36
CA SER A 366 25.26 -20.73 -16.51
C SER A 366 25.56 -19.26 -16.19
N GLU A 367 24.56 -18.38 -16.29
CA GLU A 367 24.70 -16.96 -16.01
C GLU A 367 23.40 -16.39 -15.41
N ILE A 368 23.53 -15.59 -14.35
CA ILE A 368 22.43 -14.87 -13.72
C ILE A 368 22.76 -13.37 -13.63
N CYS A 369 21.79 -12.56 -13.99
CA CYS A 369 21.90 -11.13 -14.23
C CYS A 369 20.83 -10.40 -13.42
N PHE A 370 21.25 -9.46 -12.57
CA PHE A 370 20.35 -8.62 -11.78
C PHE A 370 20.03 -7.30 -12.49
N PRO A 371 18.89 -6.65 -12.18
CA PRO A 371 18.60 -5.31 -12.67
C PRO A 371 19.71 -4.32 -12.30
N PRO A 372 20.23 -3.50 -13.23
CA PRO A 372 21.22 -2.49 -12.89
C PRO A 372 20.62 -1.41 -11.97
N PRO A 373 21.45 -0.69 -11.20
CA PRO A 373 20.97 0.43 -10.41
C PRO A 373 20.38 1.52 -11.32
N LEU A 374 19.33 2.18 -10.84
CA LEU A 374 18.77 3.34 -11.53
C LEU A 374 19.80 4.47 -11.62
N PRO A 375 19.77 5.28 -12.70
CA PRO A 375 20.63 6.45 -12.79
C PRO A 375 20.36 7.42 -11.63
N LEU A 376 21.42 8.06 -11.15
CA LEU A 376 21.31 9.09 -10.12
C LEU A 376 20.57 10.30 -10.67
N ALA A 377 19.82 10.97 -9.80
CA ALA A 377 19.16 12.23 -10.15
C ALA A 377 20.20 13.28 -10.55
N VAL A 378 19.88 14.04 -11.60
CA VAL A 378 20.73 15.11 -12.12
C VAL A 378 19.99 16.45 -12.02
N HIS A 379 20.72 17.48 -11.63
CA HIS A 379 20.22 18.85 -11.52
C HIS A 379 21.08 19.78 -12.38
N THR A 380 20.49 20.89 -12.83
CA THR A 380 21.28 21.90 -13.54
C THR A 380 22.26 22.58 -12.58
N VAL A 381 23.39 23.04 -13.10
CA VAL A 381 24.40 23.75 -12.30
C VAL A 381 23.80 25.00 -11.66
N ASP A 382 22.97 25.73 -12.39
CA ASP A 382 22.32 26.95 -11.90
C ASP A 382 21.36 26.67 -10.73
N GLU A 383 20.55 25.60 -10.81
CA GLU A 383 19.67 25.18 -9.71
C GLU A 383 20.48 24.79 -8.47
N ALA A 384 21.53 23.98 -8.65
CA ALA A 384 22.38 23.54 -7.54
C ALA A 384 23.09 24.73 -6.85
N LEU A 385 23.58 25.70 -7.63
CA LEU A 385 24.20 26.92 -7.12
C LEU A 385 23.19 27.81 -6.40
N ASP A 386 21.98 27.97 -6.93
CA ASP A 386 20.92 28.72 -6.25
C ASP A 386 20.52 28.04 -4.94
N HIS A 387 20.32 26.72 -4.92
CA HIS A 387 20.02 25.98 -3.69
C HIS A 387 21.10 26.14 -2.62
N SER A 388 22.38 26.03 -3.01
CA SER A 388 23.52 26.04 -2.08
C SER A 388 23.95 27.43 -1.62
N TYR A 389 23.96 28.42 -2.51
CA TYR A 389 24.63 29.71 -2.27
C TYR A 389 23.71 30.93 -2.30
N SER A 390 22.45 30.79 -2.73
CA SER A 390 21.53 31.92 -2.75
C SER A 390 21.32 32.48 -1.33
N PRO A 391 21.34 33.81 -1.14
CA PRO A 391 21.17 34.43 0.18
C PRO A 391 19.78 34.17 0.78
N ASN A 392 18.81 33.80 -0.06
CA ASN A 392 17.45 33.46 0.35
C ASN A 392 17.25 31.96 0.66
N LYS A 393 18.27 31.13 0.41
CA LYS A 393 18.28 29.67 0.67
C LYS A 393 19.39 29.31 1.67
N LEU A 394 20.28 28.39 1.31
CA LEU A 394 21.33 27.92 2.21
C LEU A 394 22.45 28.94 2.44
N ASN A 395 22.65 29.92 1.55
CA ASN A 395 23.66 30.97 1.71
C ASN A 395 25.07 30.43 2.10
N GLY A 396 25.47 29.30 1.49
CA GLY A 396 26.75 28.63 1.73
C GLY A 396 26.82 27.79 3.02
N SER A 397 25.72 27.67 3.77
CA SER A 397 25.64 26.82 4.96
C SER A 397 25.08 25.43 4.64
N SER A 398 25.37 24.44 5.47
CA SER A 398 24.91 23.06 5.27
C SER A 398 23.40 22.93 5.44
N LEU A 399 22.80 22.03 4.68
CA LEU A 399 21.41 21.59 4.86
C LEU A 399 21.32 20.60 6.03
N ASN A 400 20.35 20.80 6.92
CA ASN A 400 20.12 19.92 8.06
C ASN A 400 18.77 19.21 7.96
N ILE A 401 18.80 17.89 7.80
CA ILE A 401 17.61 17.02 7.78
C ILE A 401 17.65 16.11 8.99
N VAL A 402 16.56 16.09 9.76
CA VAL A 402 16.36 15.12 10.84
C VAL A 402 15.22 14.20 10.45
N ALA A 403 15.43 12.89 10.61
CA ALA A 403 14.41 11.88 10.37
C ALA A 403 14.13 11.09 11.66
N ALA A 404 12.88 10.77 11.93
CA ALA A 404 12.45 9.90 13.00
C ALA A 404 11.27 9.03 12.56
N SER A 405 11.22 7.80 13.08
CA SER A 405 10.19 6.82 12.78
C SER A 405 9.56 6.31 14.09
N GLY A 406 8.26 6.00 14.04
CA GLY A 406 7.58 5.37 15.16
C GLY A 406 8.03 3.93 15.41
N PRO A 407 7.60 3.29 16.51
CA PRO A 407 6.66 3.82 17.51
C PRO A 407 7.27 4.94 18.38
N PHE A 408 6.45 5.94 18.70
CA PHE A 408 6.85 7.13 19.46
C PHE A 408 6.51 7.05 20.97
N THR A 409 5.90 5.95 21.39
CA THR A 409 5.57 5.61 22.78
C THR A 409 5.88 4.14 23.02
N SER A 410 6.05 3.74 24.28
CA SER A 410 6.18 2.33 24.68
C SER A 410 4.81 1.72 24.94
N ASP A 411 4.71 0.39 24.83
CA ASP A 411 3.46 -0.35 25.05
C ASP A 411 2.87 -0.18 26.46
N ASP A 412 3.69 0.23 27.43
CA ASP A 412 3.32 0.41 28.84
C ASP A 412 2.46 1.66 29.11
N ASP A 413 2.50 2.68 28.23
CA ASP A 413 1.76 3.94 28.44
C ASP A 413 1.47 4.74 27.15
N LEU A 414 0.54 5.69 27.26
CA LEU A 414 0.20 6.64 26.20
C LEU A 414 0.73 8.05 26.50
N LYS A 415 1.91 8.17 27.14
CA LYS A 415 2.52 9.46 27.51
C LYS A 415 3.50 9.97 26.46
N PHE A 416 3.91 9.14 25.49
CA PHE A 416 4.78 9.52 24.38
C PHE A 416 6.13 10.10 24.85
N ALA A 417 6.70 9.54 25.93
CA ALA A 417 7.95 10.02 26.49
C ALA A 417 9.14 10.03 25.49
N PRO A 418 9.32 9.02 24.62
CA PRO A 418 10.35 9.07 23.57
C PRO A 418 10.17 10.26 22.61
N TRP A 419 8.95 10.51 22.16
CA TRP A 419 8.63 11.66 21.31
C TRP A 419 8.90 13.00 21.99
N HIS A 420 8.48 13.17 23.24
CA HIS A 420 8.72 14.41 23.97
C HIS A 420 10.21 14.68 24.16
N ARG A 421 11.01 13.63 24.45
CA ARG A 421 12.48 13.78 24.52
C ARG A 421 13.10 14.22 23.20
N LEU A 422 12.64 13.68 22.06
CA LEU A 422 13.09 14.13 20.74
C LEU A 422 12.79 15.62 20.54
N MET A 423 11.55 16.02 20.82
CA MET A 423 11.11 17.40 20.66
C MET A 423 11.86 18.36 21.59
N ASP A 424 12.19 17.94 22.82
CA ASP A 424 13.02 18.73 23.74
C ASP A 424 14.41 19.02 23.13
N GLN A 425 15.01 18.05 22.43
CA GLN A 425 16.29 18.24 21.73
C GLN A 425 16.15 19.18 20.54
N LEU A 426 15.09 19.05 19.75
CA LEU A 426 14.86 19.92 18.59
C LEU A 426 14.59 21.36 19.03
N GLU A 427 13.74 21.55 20.04
CA GLU A 427 13.40 22.86 20.61
C GLU A 427 14.59 23.54 21.30
N SER A 428 15.54 22.77 21.84
CA SER A 428 16.77 23.32 22.46
C SER A 428 17.88 23.67 21.46
N GLY A 429 17.60 23.60 20.15
CA GLY A 429 18.53 24.02 19.09
C GLY A 429 19.09 22.87 18.24
N GLY A 430 18.44 21.70 18.26
CA GLY A 430 18.79 20.55 17.44
C GLY A 430 19.45 19.41 18.20
N LEU A 431 19.61 18.27 17.53
CA LEU A 431 20.19 17.06 18.11
C LEU A 431 21.63 17.29 18.60
N PRO A 432 22.05 16.65 19.71
CA PRO A 432 23.43 16.75 20.18
C PRO A 432 24.41 16.13 19.17
N CYS A 433 25.61 16.71 19.05
CA CYS A 433 26.69 16.13 18.25
C CYS A 433 27.24 14.86 18.91
N ASP A 434 27.39 14.93 20.23
CA ASP A 434 27.89 13.88 21.12
C ASP A 434 27.18 14.04 22.48
N PRO A 435 26.72 12.96 23.15
CA PRO A 435 26.10 13.02 24.48
C PRO A 435 26.92 13.74 25.55
N SER A 436 28.24 13.84 25.38
CA SER A 436 29.19 14.44 26.33
C SER A 436 29.48 15.92 26.10
N THR A 437 28.93 16.53 25.03
CA THR A 437 29.22 17.92 24.66
C THR A 437 27.96 18.76 24.51
N ASP A 438 28.02 20.04 24.88
CA ASP A 438 26.94 21.02 24.65
C ASP A 438 26.79 21.43 23.17
N LYS A 439 27.61 20.86 22.26
CA LYS A 439 27.55 21.17 20.84
C LYS A 439 26.33 20.49 20.21
N ARG A 440 25.47 21.28 19.58
CA ARG A 440 24.29 20.83 18.84
C ARG A 440 24.53 20.89 17.33
N ARG A 441 23.84 20.02 16.59
CA ARG A 441 23.88 19.92 15.12
C ARG A 441 23.07 21.01 14.42
N GLY A 442 22.42 21.89 15.18
CA GLY A 442 21.52 22.94 14.67
C GLY A 442 20.09 22.44 14.50
N VAL A 443 19.16 23.39 14.44
CA VAL A 443 17.73 23.12 14.19
C VAL A 443 17.57 22.55 12.78
N PRO A 444 16.71 21.54 12.57
CA PRO A 444 16.47 21.00 11.24
C PRO A 444 15.85 22.04 10.30
N ASP A 445 16.36 22.11 9.06
CA ASP A 445 15.65 22.77 7.97
C ASP A 445 14.44 21.92 7.53
N THR A 446 14.59 20.58 7.56
CA THR A 446 13.51 19.62 7.28
C THR A 446 13.47 18.52 8.35
N LEU A 447 12.30 18.32 8.95
CA LEU A 447 12.00 17.23 9.87
C LEU A 447 11.10 16.19 9.17
N ILE A 448 11.61 14.98 8.95
CA ILE A 448 10.86 13.88 8.34
C ILE A 448 10.37 12.96 9.46
N LEU A 449 9.06 12.77 9.56
CA LEU A 449 8.43 11.89 10.54
C LEU A 449 7.66 10.80 9.80
N THR A 450 8.02 9.54 10.07
CA THR A 450 7.29 8.38 9.57
C THR A 450 6.53 7.71 10.70
N GLY A 451 5.33 7.23 10.41
CA GLY A 451 4.52 6.47 11.35
C GLY A 451 5.16 5.13 11.77
N PRO A 452 4.51 4.38 12.68
CA PRO A 452 3.22 4.70 13.27
C PRO A 452 3.32 5.79 14.35
N PHE A 453 2.51 6.84 14.21
CA PHE A 453 2.33 7.87 15.24
C PHE A 453 1.52 7.32 16.40
N LEU A 454 0.37 6.74 16.07
CA LEU A 454 -0.46 5.95 16.99
C LEU A 454 -0.71 4.59 16.34
N SER A 455 -0.03 3.57 16.86
CA SER A 455 -0.19 2.20 16.35
C SER A 455 -1.58 1.65 16.68
N SER A 456 -2.26 1.11 15.67
CA SER A 456 -3.49 0.34 15.81
C SER A 456 -3.31 -0.93 16.65
N GLN A 457 -2.06 -1.39 16.79
CA GLN A 457 -1.69 -2.55 17.60
C GLN A 457 -1.33 -2.20 19.05
N HIS A 458 -1.33 -0.92 19.44
CA HIS A 458 -0.92 -0.52 20.79
C HIS A 458 -1.89 -1.07 21.86
N PRO A 459 -1.41 -1.82 22.88
CA PRO A 459 -2.27 -2.60 23.78
C PRO A 459 -3.22 -1.76 24.63
N LEU A 460 -2.83 -0.53 24.98
CA LEU A 460 -3.66 0.38 25.78
C LEU A 460 -4.64 1.23 24.96
N LEU A 461 -4.50 1.26 23.62
CA LEU A 461 -5.33 2.13 22.78
C LEU A 461 -6.83 1.78 22.85
N PRO A 462 -7.25 0.49 22.85
CA PRO A 462 -8.67 0.12 23.00
C PRO A 462 -9.30 0.54 24.33
N PHE A 463 -8.48 0.78 25.36
CA PHE A 463 -8.93 1.18 26.71
C PHE A 463 -8.75 2.68 26.98
N SER A 464 -8.30 3.44 25.98
CA SER A 464 -8.13 4.89 26.09
C SER A 464 -9.48 5.58 26.26
N THR A 465 -9.55 6.53 27.20
CA THR A 465 -10.72 7.39 27.37
C THR A 465 -10.78 8.54 26.37
N GLN A 466 -9.72 8.71 25.57
CA GLN A 466 -9.57 9.80 24.60
C GLN A 466 -9.51 9.23 23.19
N THR A 467 -10.02 10.00 22.22
CA THR A 467 -9.97 9.58 20.83
C THR A 467 -8.53 9.58 20.31
N PRO A 468 -8.19 8.73 19.31
CA PRO A 468 -6.86 8.74 18.71
C PRO A 468 -6.45 10.11 18.16
N SER A 469 -7.39 10.85 17.57
CA SER A 469 -7.14 12.20 17.05
C SER A 469 -6.80 13.19 18.18
N ASP A 470 -7.49 13.12 19.34
CA ASP A 470 -7.17 13.97 20.50
C ASP A 470 -5.80 13.66 21.09
N LEU A 471 -5.43 12.37 21.16
CA LEU A 471 -4.10 11.94 21.58
C LEU A 471 -3.03 12.48 20.64
N PHE A 472 -3.23 12.33 19.33
CA PHE A 472 -2.32 12.87 18.33
C PHE A 472 -2.18 14.39 18.46
N ALA A 473 -3.29 15.11 18.50
CA ALA A 473 -3.28 16.57 18.59
C ALA A 473 -2.54 17.07 19.84
N ARG A 474 -2.80 16.45 21.00
CA ARG A 474 -2.16 16.82 22.27
C ARG A 474 -0.66 16.56 22.28
N HIS A 475 -0.22 15.40 21.81
CA HIS A 475 1.18 15.00 21.94
C HIS A 475 2.02 15.50 20.76
N PHE A 476 1.54 15.36 19.53
CA PHE A 476 2.30 15.71 18.32
C PHE A 476 2.04 17.14 17.90
N SER A 477 0.78 17.52 17.66
CA SER A 477 0.48 18.83 17.07
C SER A 477 0.87 19.98 17.98
N THR A 478 0.64 19.88 19.30
CA THR A 478 1.10 20.91 20.26
C THR A 478 2.62 21.09 20.21
N ARG A 479 3.40 20.01 20.20
CA ARG A 479 4.87 20.10 20.15
C ARG A 479 5.37 20.63 18.81
N LEU A 480 4.76 20.22 17.70
CA LEU A 480 5.08 20.72 16.37
C LEU A 480 4.77 22.22 16.25
N GLN A 481 3.65 22.68 16.81
CA GLN A 481 3.32 24.11 16.89
C GLN A 481 4.40 24.88 17.65
N THR A 482 4.77 24.43 18.85
CA THR A 482 5.82 25.06 19.66
C THR A 482 7.16 25.13 18.91
N LEU A 483 7.55 24.05 18.23
CA LEU A 483 8.79 24.03 17.45
C LEU A 483 8.74 25.05 16.29
N LEU A 484 7.64 25.09 15.54
CA LEU A 484 7.49 25.95 14.36
C LEU A 484 7.29 27.43 14.71
N GLU A 485 6.69 27.74 15.86
CA GLU A 485 6.64 29.11 16.39
C GLU A 485 8.03 29.62 16.76
N LYS A 486 8.85 28.73 17.37
CA LYS A 486 10.23 29.06 17.74
C LYS A 486 11.16 29.13 16.52
N PHE A 487 10.94 28.26 15.54
CA PHE A 487 11.78 28.11 14.35
C PHE A 487 10.92 28.04 13.07
N PRO A 488 10.45 29.20 12.57
CA PRO A 488 9.53 29.28 11.43
C PRO A 488 10.15 28.88 10.08
N SER A 489 11.47 28.71 10.01
CA SER A 489 12.16 28.23 8.81
C SER A 489 12.12 26.71 8.63
N THR A 490 11.77 25.96 9.68
CA THR A 490 11.70 24.49 9.64
C THR A 490 10.47 24.04 8.86
N MET A 491 10.65 23.05 8.00
CA MET A 491 9.57 22.35 7.30
C MET A 491 9.42 20.93 7.86
N VAL A 492 8.18 20.43 7.98
CA VAL A 492 7.92 19.09 8.49
C VAL A 492 7.25 18.25 7.41
N VAL A 493 7.74 17.04 7.20
CA VAL A 493 7.18 16.04 6.30
C VAL A 493 6.63 14.88 7.13
N LEU A 494 5.34 14.60 7.00
CA LEU A 494 4.67 13.49 7.69
C LEU A 494 4.32 12.39 6.69
N ILE A 495 4.69 11.15 6.99
CA ILE A 495 4.40 9.98 6.17
C ILE A 495 3.73 8.92 7.04
N PRO A 496 2.56 8.40 6.66
CA PRO A 496 1.83 7.44 7.47
C PRO A 496 2.47 6.05 7.44
N SER A 497 2.02 5.20 8.35
CA SER A 497 2.24 3.75 8.36
C SER A 497 0.90 3.03 8.19
N THR A 498 0.94 1.81 7.64
CA THR A 498 -0.24 0.93 7.58
C THR A 498 -0.78 0.59 8.98
N TYR A 499 0.04 0.78 10.02
CA TYR A 499 -0.34 0.64 11.42
C TYR A 499 -0.89 1.92 12.04
N ASP A 500 -0.96 3.05 11.33
CA ASP A 500 -1.55 4.27 11.89
C ASP A 500 -3.08 4.14 11.98
N ILE A 501 -3.60 4.16 13.21
CA ILE A 501 -5.05 4.16 13.46
C ILE A 501 -5.75 5.42 12.93
N LEU A 502 -5.00 6.50 12.71
CA LEU A 502 -5.49 7.78 12.21
C LEU A 502 -5.77 7.76 10.71
N ASN A 503 -5.20 6.81 9.97
CA ASN A 503 -5.41 6.69 8.53
C ASN A 503 -6.48 5.64 8.25
N ILE A 504 -7.53 6.03 7.53
CA ILE A 504 -8.62 5.12 7.12
C ILE A 504 -8.14 4.00 6.19
N HIS A 505 -6.97 4.18 5.55
CA HIS A 505 -6.41 3.22 4.63
C HIS A 505 -5.24 2.48 5.28
N SER A 506 -5.41 1.19 5.57
CA SER A 506 -4.40 0.36 6.25
C SER A 506 -3.64 -0.59 5.32
N ALA A 507 -3.69 -0.37 4.00
CA ALA A 507 -2.97 -1.17 3.01
C ALA A 507 -1.82 -0.37 2.37
N TYR A 508 -0.79 -1.08 1.93
CA TYR A 508 0.32 -0.51 1.16
C TYR A 508 0.08 -0.71 -0.34
N PRO A 509 0.35 0.30 -1.21
CA PRO A 509 0.75 1.66 -0.88
C PRO A 509 -0.39 2.49 -0.28
N GLN A 510 -0.06 3.40 0.63
CA GLN A 510 -1.00 4.13 1.47
C GLN A 510 -1.07 5.64 1.10
N PRO A 511 -2.27 6.23 1.01
CA PRO A 511 -2.44 7.68 0.84
C PRO A 511 -1.88 8.47 2.02
N SER A 512 -1.51 9.73 1.76
CA SER A 512 -1.23 10.71 2.81
C SER A 512 -2.47 10.93 3.69
N PHE A 513 -2.28 11.44 4.91
CA PHE A 513 -3.40 11.96 5.70
C PHE A 513 -4.19 13.01 4.89
N ALA A 514 -5.52 12.89 4.90
CA ALA A 514 -6.38 13.82 4.18
C ALA A 514 -6.17 15.24 4.71
N LYS A 515 -6.15 16.24 3.84
CA LYS A 515 -5.90 17.64 4.24
C LYS A 515 -6.90 18.13 5.30
N GLU A 516 -8.14 17.63 5.20
CA GLU A 516 -9.26 17.93 6.08
C GLU A 516 -8.98 17.40 7.49
N ASP A 517 -8.57 16.14 7.60
CA ASP A 517 -8.24 15.49 8.86
C ASP A 517 -6.94 16.03 9.46
N ALA A 518 -5.91 16.21 8.64
CA ALA A 518 -4.61 16.72 9.05
C ALA A 518 -4.73 18.09 9.76
N VAL A 519 -5.54 19.00 9.20
CA VAL A 519 -5.75 20.34 9.77
C VAL A 519 -6.85 20.34 10.83
N GLY A 520 -7.92 19.57 10.62
CA GLY A 520 -9.11 19.55 11.46
C GLY A 520 -8.91 18.69 12.70
N SER A 521 -9.05 17.37 12.56
CA SER A 521 -9.05 16.43 13.68
C SER A 521 -7.66 16.22 14.30
N MET A 522 -6.61 16.24 13.49
CA MET A 522 -5.22 16.10 13.95
C MET A 522 -4.61 17.41 14.42
N GLY A 523 -5.14 18.57 14.00
CA GLY A 523 -4.68 19.89 14.46
C GLY A 523 -3.29 20.31 13.99
N LEU A 524 -2.80 19.81 12.85
CA LEU A 524 -1.47 20.13 12.33
C LEU A 524 -1.34 21.59 11.86
N PRO A 525 -0.18 22.24 12.07
CA PRO A 525 0.11 23.59 11.58
C PRO A 525 -0.02 23.73 10.07
N LYS A 526 -0.77 24.74 9.61
CA LYS A 526 -0.93 25.05 8.19
C LYS A 526 0.38 25.58 7.59
N GLY A 527 0.68 25.18 6.35
CA GLY A 527 1.76 25.75 5.53
C GLY A 527 3.15 25.17 5.76
N HIS A 528 3.49 24.78 7.00
CA HIS A 528 4.80 24.23 7.35
C HIS A 528 4.85 22.70 7.42
N VAL A 529 3.69 22.05 7.56
CA VAL A 529 3.57 20.60 7.60
C VAL A 529 3.03 20.08 6.27
N ARG A 530 3.75 19.14 5.64
CA ARG A 530 3.33 18.45 4.42
C ARG A 530 3.12 16.97 4.71
N CYS A 531 1.90 16.49 4.51
CA CYS A 531 1.60 15.06 4.57
C CYS A 531 1.83 14.44 3.19
N LEU A 532 2.65 13.39 3.12
CA LEU A 532 3.00 12.66 1.90
C LEU A 532 2.52 11.20 2.00
N PRO A 533 2.32 10.51 0.87
CA PRO A 533 1.94 9.09 0.87
C PRO A 533 3.08 8.18 1.34
N ASN A 534 2.74 6.91 1.57
CA ASN A 534 3.69 5.86 1.89
C ASN A 534 3.64 4.76 0.81
N PRO A 535 4.71 4.52 0.04
CA PRO A 535 5.98 5.24 0.06
C PRO A 535 5.83 6.62 -0.61
N SER A 536 6.83 7.48 -0.45
CA SER A 536 6.93 8.73 -1.20
C SER A 536 8.35 9.03 -1.66
N VAL A 537 8.46 9.78 -2.76
CA VAL A 537 9.71 10.36 -3.23
C VAL A 537 9.49 11.86 -3.38
N PHE A 538 10.39 12.64 -2.81
CA PHE A 538 10.33 14.10 -2.86
C PHE A 538 11.75 14.68 -2.86
N TYR A 539 11.83 15.94 -3.27
CA TYR A 539 13.05 16.72 -3.31
C TYR A 539 13.11 17.64 -2.09
N VAL A 540 14.27 17.67 -1.44
CA VAL A 540 14.67 18.73 -0.50
C VAL A 540 15.82 19.46 -1.16
N ASN A 541 15.52 20.62 -1.76
CA ASN A 541 16.44 21.27 -2.69
C ASN A 541 16.83 20.31 -3.84
N GLU A 542 18.13 20.04 -4.03
CA GLU A 542 18.68 19.10 -5.01
C GLU A 542 18.73 17.64 -4.50
N LEU A 543 18.38 17.38 -3.24
CA LEU A 543 18.43 16.03 -2.69
C LEU A 543 17.13 15.28 -2.99
N VAL A 544 17.26 14.11 -3.61
CA VAL A 544 16.14 13.16 -3.78
C VAL A 544 16.04 12.27 -2.56
N VAL A 545 14.90 12.33 -1.89
CA VAL A 545 14.62 11.57 -0.68
C VAL A 545 13.50 10.58 -0.97
N GLY A 546 13.82 9.29 -0.92
CA GLY A 546 12.85 8.20 -0.94
C GLY A 546 12.55 7.75 0.48
N VAL A 547 11.26 7.65 0.84
CA VAL A 547 10.83 7.29 2.19
C VAL A 547 9.74 6.24 2.12
N THR A 548 9.86 5.23 2.98
CA THR A 548 8.86 4.19 3.24
C THR A 548 8.80 3.95 4.74
N SER A 549 7.62 3.62 5.26
CA SER A 549 7.46 3.15 6.64
C SER A 549 7.32 1.62 6.74
N ALA A 550 7.35 0.91 5.62
CA ALA A 550 7.42 -0.55 5.59
C ALA A 550 8.86 -1.02 5.87
N ASP A 551 9.05 -2.02 6.73
CA ASP A 551 10.35 -2.62 7.05
C ASP A 551 10.79 -3.63 5.98
N SER A 552 11.00 -3.13 4.76
CA SER A 552 11.40 -3.97 3.63
C SER A 552 12.76 -4.64 3.83
N LEU A 553 13.66 -4.06 4.64
CA LEU A 553 14.95 -4.66 4.94
C LEU A 553 14.82 -5.84 5.89
N GLY A 554 14.00 -5.70 6.94
CA GLY A 554 13.64 -6.80 7.83
C GLY A 554 12.98 -7.95 7.08
N ASP A 555 11.99 -7.63 6.25
CA ASP A 555 11.24 -8.60 5.42
C ASP A 555 12.16 -9.37 4.46
N VAL A 556 13.00 -8.64 3.70
CA VAL A 556 13.93 -9.29 2.74
C VAL A 556 14.92 -10.16 3.49
N LYS A 557 15.57 -9.65 4.55
CA LYS A 557 16.55 -10.42 5.33
C LYS A 557 15.96 -11.69 5.96
N ALA A 558 14.67 -11.67 6.31
CA ALA A 558 13.99 -12.82 6.87
C ALA A 558 13.83 -13.97 5.86
N GLU A 559 13.74 -13.66 4.56
CA GLU A 559 13.42 -14.60 3.47
C GLU A 559 14.58 -14.82 2.48
N GLU A 560 15.60 -13.97 2.51
CA GLU A 560 16.81 -14.05 1.68
C GLU A 560 17.63 -15.31 1.98
N MET A 561 18.27 -15.81 0.93
CA MET A 561 19.20 -16.94 0.92
C MET A 561 20.57 -16.49 0.43
#